data_AF-A0A0F2NE71-F1
#
_entry.id   AF-A0A0F2NE71-F1
#
_cell.length_a   1.000
_cell.length_b   1.000
_cell.length_c   1.000
_cell.angle_alpha   90.00
_cell.angle_beta   90.00
_cell.angle_gamma   90.00
#
_symmetry.space_group_name_H-M   'P 1'
#
loop_
_entity.id
_entity.type
_entity.pdbx_description
1 polymer ?
#
loop_
_entity_poly.entity_id
_entity_poly.type
_entity_poly.pdbx_seq_one_letter_code
_entity_poly.pdbx_strand_id
1 'polypeptide(L)'
;MRKIMGIILAFLAFPATCIASGPMKGKVVSVSSGDLISFQDQYGEIRQLSLYGIDAPDNEQKMGQHAKKMLFAMIGEKDVIVKLIENESKGIPSAYVALNGLSINAALVKAGCAWVNQETCKSSKCSNWTGYQHYAKKNKKGLWIDPEAKPPWEWRQRRMKAEEIVKKLREYSKFCVTVHNSQSTTEGSGS
;
A
#
# COMPACT_ATOMS: atom_id res chain seq x y z
N MET A 1 -38.20 -32.38 -51.94
CA MET A 1 -38.34 -31.93 -50.54
C MET A 1 -37.16 -32.51 -49.74
N ARG A 2 -36.28 -31.64 -49.22
CA ARG A 2 -35.00 -31.97 -48.55
C ARG A 2 -35.24 -32.25 -47.06
N LYS A 3 -34.65 -33.31 -46.48
CA LYS A 3 -34.50 -33.51 -45.03
C LYS A 3 -33.08 -34.06 -44.78
N ILE A 4 -32.09 -33.16 -44.70
CA ILE A 4 -31.37 -32.70 -43.49
C ILE A 4 -30.54 -33.83 -42.85
N MET A 5 -29.26 -33.85 -43.25
CA MET A 5 -28.14 -34.59 -42.65
C MET A 5 -27.77 -33.89 -41.33
N GLY A 6 -27.95 -34.57 -40.19
CA GLY A 6 -27.61 -34.03 -38.88
C GLY A 6 -26.12 -34.17 -38.59
N ILE A 7 -25.38 -33.06 -38.66
CA ILE A 7 -23.99 -32.96 -38.21
C ILE A 7 -24.00 -32.92 -36.68
N ILE A 8 -23.48 -33.98 -36.04
CA ILE A 8 -23.20 -33.99 -34.59
C ILE A 8 -21.94 -33.16 -34.38
N LEU A 9 -22.11 -31.88 -34.04
CA LEU A 9 -21.05 -31.00 -33.61
C LEU A 9 -20.79 -31.26 -32.12
N ALA A 10 -19.83 -32.12 -31.83
CA ALA A 10 -19.35 -32.34 -30.47
C ALA A 10 -18.59 -31.07 -30.01
N PHE A 11 -19.32 -30.13 -29.42
CA PHE A 11 -18.75 -28.98 -28.71
C PHE A 11 -18.01 -29.52 -27.48
N LEU A 12 -16.71 -29.75 -27.62
CA LEU A 12 -15.79 -29.95 -26.50
C LEU A 12 -15.80 -28.68 -25.66
N ALA A 13 -16.71 -28.65 -24.68
CA ALA A 13 -16.72 -27.64 -23.63
C ALA A 13 -15.42 -27.80 -22.85
N PHE A 14 -14.41 -27.01 -23.19
CA PHE A 14 -13.21 -26.86 -22.40
C PHE A 14 -13.67 -26.22 -21.08
N PRO A 15 -13.69 -26.96 -19.95
CA PRO A 15 -14.07 -26.35 -18.69
C PRO A 15 -13.02 -25.28 -18.39
N ALA A 16 -13.45 -24.02 -18.37
CA ALA A 16 -12.65 -22.92 -17.85
C ALA A 16 -12.45 -23.20 -16.35
N THR A 17 -11.41 -23.97 -16.05
CA THR A 17 -10.96 -24.21 -14.69
C THR A 17 -10.35 -22.91 -14.22
N CYS A 18 -11.17 -22.12 -13.55
CA CYS A 18 -10.71 -21.05 -12.69
C CYS A 18 -9.84 -21.69 -11.60
N ILE A 19 -8.53 -21.67 -11.80
CA ILE A 19 -7.59 -22.02 -10.73
C ILE A 19 -7.70 -20.89 -9.71
N ALA A 20 -8.53 -21.09 -8.69
CA ALA A 20 -8.52 -20.24 -7.52
C ALA A 20 -7.11 -20.31 -6.93
N SER A 21 -6.40 -19.19 -6.92
CA SER A 21 -5.00 -19.19 -6.46
C SER A 21 -4.98 -19.44 -4.95
N GLY A 22 -4.46 -20.61 -4.56
CA GLY A 22 -4.33 -20.98 -3.14
C GLY A 22 -3.28 -20.13 -2.42
N PRO A 23 -3.17 -20.24 -1.08
CA PRO A 23 -2.10 -19.60 -0.34
C PRO A 23 -0.73 -20.02 -0.89
N MET A 24 0.14 -19.04 -1.15
CA MET A 24 1.49 -19.24 -1.64
C MET A 24 2.47 -19.35 -0.46
N LYS A 25 3.50 -20.19 -0.62
CA LYS A 25 4.64 -20.25 0.30
C LYS A 25 5.85 -19.58 -0.34
N GLY A 26 6.67 -18.93 0.47
CA GLY A 26 7.89 -18.30 -0.02
C GLY A 26 8.55 -17.43 1.03
N LYS A 27 9.63 -16.75 0.65
CA LYS A 27 10.51 -15.99 1.54
C LYS A 27 10.28 -14.49 1.43
N VAL A 28 10.31 -13.77 2.55
CA VAL A 28 10.40 -12.30 2.52
C VAL A 28 11.84 -11.88 2.37
N VAL A 29 12.23 -11.48 1.16
CA VAL A 29 13.63 -11.14 0.83
C VAL A 29 13.98 -9.69 1.18
N SER A 30 13.00 -8.79 1.25
CA SER A 30 13.22 -7.43 1.77
C SER A 30 11.93 -6.77 2.25
N VAL A 31 12.09 -5.69 3.02
CA VAL A 31 10.99 -4.85 3.52
C VAL A 31 11.24 -3.41 3.09
N SER A 32 10.31 -2.82 2.33
CA SER A 32 10.44 -1.47 1.77
C SER A 32 9.90 -0.39 2.72
N SER A 33 8.74 -0.64 3.35
CA SER A 33 8.07 0.18 4.37
C SER A 33 7.45 -0.71 5.45
N GLY A 34 6.76 -0.14 6.45
CA GLY A 34 6.13 -0.90 7.54
C GLY A 34 4.97 -1.83 7.14
N ASP A 35 4.62 -1.87 5.86
CA ASP A 35 3.51 -2.61 5.27
C ASP A 35 3.76 -3.03 3.81
N LEU A 36 4.98 -2.85 3.27
CA LEU A 36 5.36 -3.24 1.91
C LEU A 36 6.56 -4.19 1.95
N ILE A 37 6.40 -5.38 1.38
CA ILE A 37 7.41 -6.43 1.35
C ILE A 37 7.76 -6.84 -0.07
N SER A 38 9.00 -7.32 -0.26
CA SER A 38 9.38 -8.10 -1.43
C SER A 38 9.32 -9.58 -1.05
N PHE A 39 8.43 -10.32 -1.71
CA PHE A 39 8.21 -11.74 -1.48
C PHE A 39 8.74 -12.54 -2.67
N GLN A 40 9.59 -13.52 -2.38
CA GLN A 40 10.06 -14.51 -3.34
C GLN A 40 9.26 -15.80 -3.17
N ASP A 41 8.56 -16.23 -4.21
CA ASP A 41 7.81 -17.49 -4.16
C ASP A 41 8.71 -18.73 -4.31
N GLN A 42 8.10 -19.92 -4.23
CA GLN A 42 8.80 -21.20 -4.37
C GLN A 42 9.43 -21.43 -5.76
N TYR A 43 9.04 -20.66 -6.78
CA TYR A 43 9.60 -20.72 -8.14
C TYR A 43 10.72 -19.70 -8.33
N GLY A 44 11.01 -18.88 -7.32
CA GLY A 44 12.04 -17.85 -7.36
C GLY A 44 11.56 -16.50 -7.86
N GLU A 45 10.27 -16.34 -8.19
CA GLU A 45 9.72 -15.06 -8.64
C GLU A 45 9.60 -14.09 -7.48
N ILE A 46 10.16 -12.89 -7.65
CA ILE A 46 10.09 -11.81 -6.66
C ILE A 46 8.99 -10.83 -7.04
N ARG A 47 8.09 -10.54 -6.11
CA ARG A 47 7.06 -9.52 -6.28
C ARG A 47 6.85 -8.68 -5.04
N GLN A 48 6.51 -7.42 -5.24
CA GLN A 48 6.10 -6.54 -4.14
C GLN A 48 4.67 -6.84 -3.71
N LEU A 49 4.43 -6.86 -2.41
CA LEU A 49 3.13 -7.08 -1.81
C LEU A 49 2.90 -6.08 -0.67
N SER A 50 1.75 -5.41 -0.69
CA SER A 50 1.26 -4.61 0.43
C SER A 50 0.53 -5.51 1.43
N LEU A 51 0.60 -5.16 2.72
CA LEU A 51 -0.13 -5.87 3.75
C LEU A 51 -1.59 -5.40 3.75
N TYR A 52 -2.49 -6.29 3.35
CA TYR A 52 -3.92 -5.99 3.24
C TYR A 52 -4.52 -5.44 4.53
N GLY A 53 -5.37 -4.42 4.38
CA GLY A 53 -6.24 -3.89 5.43
C GLY A 53 -5.54 -3.04 6.49
N ILE A 54 -4.24 -2.81 6.33
CA ILE A 54 -3.45 -1.96 7.23
C ILE A 54 -2.68 -0.93 6.40
N ASP A 55 -2.28 0.16 7.06
CA ASP A 55 -1.46 1.21 6.46
C ASP A 55 -0.44 1.66 7.51
N ALA A 56 0.85 1.46 7.23
CA ALA A 56 1.94 1.87 8.13
C ALA A 56 2.38 3.31 7.80
N PRO A 57 2.97 4.06 8.76
CA PRO A 57 3.50 5.38 8.43
C PRO A 57 4.53 5.28 7.32
N ASP A 58 4.47 6.23 6.40
CA ASP A 58 5.45 6.36 5.34
C ASP A 58 6.85 6.49 5.94
N ASN A 59 7.88 6.07 5.20
CA ASN A 59 9.26 6.04 5.69
C ASN A 59 9.77 7.40 6.22
N GLU A 60 9.26 8.49 5.66
CA GLU A 60 9.55 9.88 6.07
C GLU A 60 8.64 10.38 7.20
N GLN A 61 7.53 9.71 7.45
CA GLN A 61 6.63 10.02 8.54
C GLN A 61 7.25 9.55 9.86
N LYS A 62 6.96 10.27 10.95
CA LYS A 62 7.31 9.85 12.31
C LYS A 62 6.85 8.40 12.54
N MET A 63 7.73 7.59 13.15
CA MET A 63 7.57 6.14 13.36
C MET A 63 7.56 5.24 12.10
N GLY A 64 7.70 5.77 10.89
CA GLY A 64 7.77 4.95 9.66
C GLY A 64 8.96 3.99 9.66
N GLN A 65 10.16 4.50 9.98
CA GLN A 65 11.35 3.65 10.13
C GLN A 65 11.22 2.61 11.25
N HIS A 66 10.50 2.94 12.33
CA HIS A 66 10.25 1.99 13.40
C HIS A 66 9.32 0.85 12.92
N ALA A 67 8.24 1.17 12.21
CA ALA A 67 7.33 0.17 11.65
C ALA A 67 8.04 -0.74 10.64
N LYS A 68 8.87 -0.17 9.76
CA LYS A 68 9.72 -0.93 8.82
C LYS A 68 10.64 -1.92 9.54
N LYS A 69 11.38 -1.46 10.56
CA LYS A 69 12.28 -2.31 11.36
C LYS A 69 11.51 -3.41 12.10
N MET A 70 10.33 -3.09 12.64
CA MET A 70 9.48 -4.08 13.31
C MET A 70 9.02 -5.17 12.33
N LEU A 71 8.54 -4.79 11.15
CA LEU A 71 8.13 -5.76 10.13
C LEU A 71 9.31 -6.64 9.70
N PHE A 72 10.47 -6.04 9.44
CA PHE A 72 11.69 -6.79 9.13
C PHE A 72 12.08 -7.76 10.26
N ALA A 73 12.04 -7.34 11.52
CA ALA A 73 12.32 -8.23 12.65
C ALA A 73 11.31 -9.40 12.76
N MET A 74 10.05 -9.16 12.41
CA MET A 74 9.01 -10.18 12.42
C MET A 74 9.23 -11.24 11.34
N ILE A 75 9.48 -10.84 10.08
CA ILE A 75 9.43 -11.75 8.93
C ILE A 75 10.60 -11.67 7.93
N GLY A 76 11.53 -10.73 8.08
CA GLY A 76 12.68 -10.61 7.18
C GLY A 76 13.46 -11.92 7.09
N GLU A 77 13.74 -12.35 5.86
CA GLU A 77 14.46 -13.58 5.49
C GLU A 77 13.75 -14.89 5.88
N LYS A 78 12.54 -14.82 6.44
CA LYS A 78 11.74 -15.99 6.85
C LYS A 78 10.79 -16.44 5.77
N ASP A 79 10.48 -17.73 5.81
CA ASP A 79 9.44 -18.33 4.97
C ASP A 79 8.05 -18.09 5.59
N VAL A 80 7.15 -17.55 4.78
CA VAL A 80 5.81 -17.13 5.16
C VAL A 80 4.76 -17.74 4.24
N ILE A 81 3.51 -17.71 4.70
CA ILE A 81 2.33 -18.00 3.88
C ILE A 81 1.70 -16.67 3.46
N VAL A 82 1.49 -16.51 2.16
CA VAL A 82 0.87 -15.34 1.55
C VAL A 82 -0.47 -15.76 0.94
N LYS A 83 -1.53 -14.99 1.22
CA LYS A 83 -2.80 -15.11 0.50
C LYS A 83 -3.12 -13.76 -0.15
N LEU A 84 -3.10 -13.73 -1.48
CA LEU A 84 -3.43 -12.55 -2.28
C LEU A 84 -4.93 -12.19 -2.16
N ILE A 85 -5.24 -10.92 -2.38
CA ILE A 85 -6.60 -10.40 -2.44
C ILE A 85 -6.91 -10.05 -3.89
N GLU A 86 -7.80 -10.82 -4.51
CA GLU A 86 -8.01 -10.86 -5.98
C GLU A 86 -8.76 -9.64 -6.55
N ASN A 87 -9.04 -8.60 -5.77
CA ASN A 87 -9.93 -7.49 -6.16
C ASN A 87 -9.25 -6.11 -6.32
N GLU A 88 -7.93 -6.02 -6.23
CA GLU A 88 -7.23 -4.74 -6.40
C GLU A 88 -6.67 -4.62 -7.82
N SER A 89 -7.50 -4.19 -8.76
CA SER A 89 -7.03 -3.79 -10.09
C SER A 89 -6.48 -2.36 -10.02
N LYS A 90 -5.17 -2.23 -10.30
CA LYS A 90 -4.28 -1.04 -10.30
C LYS A 90 -3.45 -0.88 -9.02
N GLY A 91 -2.18 -1.26 -9.10
CA GLY A 91 -1.17 -1.00 -8.07
C GLY A 91 -0.42 -2.25 -7.60
N ILE A 92 0.22 -2.13 -6.43
CA ILE A 92 0.88 -3.24 -5.74
C ILE A 92 -0.21 -4.17 -5.18
N PRO A 93 -0.16 -5.49 -5.41
CA PRO A 93 -1.16 -6.42 -4.87
C PRO A 93 -1.15 -6.48 -3.34
N SER A 94 -2.33 -6.41 -2.72
CA SER A 94 -2.48 -6.61 -1.28
C SER A 94 -2.59 -8.08 -0.88
N ALA A 95 -2.03 -8.42 0.29
CA ALA A 95 -2.01 -9.78 0.80
C ALA A 95 -2.21 -9.90 2.32
N TYR A 96 -2.79 -11.03 2.75
CA TYR A 96 -2.59 -11.52 4.10
C TYR A 96 -1.26 -12.27 4.18
N VAL A 97 -0.45 -11.92 5.18
CA VAL A 97 0.82 -12.59 5.46
C VAL A 97 0.74 -13.30 6.81
N ALA A 98 1.16 -14.55 6.85
CA ALA A 98 1.21 -15.35 8.07
C ALA A 98 2.56 -16.06 8.23
N LEU A 99 3.05 -16.10 9.47
CA LEU A 99 4.22 -16.86 9.89
C LEU A 99 3.80 -17.79 11.02
N ASN A 100 4.01 -19.11 10.87
CA ASN A 100 3.65 -20.11 11.87
C ASN A 100 2.18 -20.01 12.35
N GLY A 101 1.26 -19.71 11.43
CA GLY A 101 -0.17 -19.53 11.72
C GLY A 101 -0.55 -18.18 12.33
N LEU A 102 0.42 -17.33 12.70
CA LEU A 102 0.17 -15.98 13.21
C LEU A 102 0.04 -14.98 12.05
N SER A 103 -1.02 -14.16 12.07
CA SER A 103 -1.19 -13.07 11.11
C SER A 103 -0.24 -11.91 11.43
N ILE A 104 0.62 -11.57 10.47
CA ILE A 104 1.56 -10.45 10.58
C ILE A 104 0.85 -9.12 10.50
N ASN A 105 -0.14 -9.00 9.60
CA ASN A 105 -0.99 -7.81 9.49
C ASN A 105 -1.60 -7.45 10.86
N ALA A 106 -2.18 -8.44 11.55
CA ALA A 106 -2.74 -8.27 12.89
C ALA A 106 -1.68 -7.93 13.95
N ALA A 107 -0.52 -8.58 13.88
CA ALA A 107 0.57 -8.38 14.82
C ALA A 107 1.13 -6.96 14.77
N LEU A 108 1.29 -6.38 13.56
CA LEU A 108 1.71 -5.00 13.38
C LEU A 108 0.73 -4.01 14.01
N VAL A 109 -0.58 -4.20 13.79
CA VAL A 109 -1.61 -3.35 14.40
C VAL A 109 -1.55 -3.44 15.93
N LYS A 110 -1.44 -4.65 16.48
CA LYS A 110 -1.35 -4.87 17.93
C LYS A 110 -0.08 -4.30 18.56
N ALA A 111 1.03 -4.30 17.81
CA ALA A 111 2.29 -3.66 18.19
C ALA A 111 2.23 -2.13 18.08
N GLY A 112 1.17 -1.58 17.47
CA GLY A 112 1.07 -0.16 17.17
C GLY A 112 2.10 0.26 16.13
N CYS A 113 2.27 -0.52 15.06
CA CYS A 113 3.14 -0.19 13.92
C CYS A 113 2.37 0.15 12.64
N ALA A 114 1.06 -0.09 12.62
CA ALA A 114 0.20 0.23 11.50
C ALA A 114 -1.20 0.64 11.98
N TRP A 115 -1.88 1.43 11.16
CA TRP A 115 -3.29 1.75 11.28
C TRP A 115 -4.12 0.67 10.59
N VAL A 116 -5.34 0.42 11.09
CA VAL A 116 -6.36 -0.32 10.34
C VAL A 116 -6.97 0.65 9.33
N ASN A 117 -6.87 0.31 8.04
CA ASN A 117 -7.47 1.10 6.97
C ASN A 117 -8.88 0.59 6.68
N GLN A 118 -9.90 1.34 7.06
CA GLN A 118 -11.30 0.92 6.92
C GLN A 118 -11.77 0.82 5.46
N GLU A 119 -11.15 1.56 4.53
CA GLU A 119 -11.51 1.52 3.12
C GLU A 119 -11.04 0.22 2.45
N THR A 120 -9.85 -0.27 2.84
CA THR A 120 -9.27 -1.50 2.28
C THR A 120 -9.64 -2.74 3.10
N CYS A 121 -9.81 -2.62 4.41
CA CYS A 121 -10.09 -3.73 5.32
C CYS A 121 -11.59 -4.12 5.31
N LYS A 122 -12.01 -4.83 4.26
CA LYS A 122 -13.42 -5.21 4.00
C LYS A 122 -13.81 -6.60 4.54
N SER A 123 -12.85 -7.38 5.05
CA SER A 123 -13.13 -8.73 5.55
C SER A 123 -13.59 -8.72 7.00
N SER A 124 -14.32 -9.76 7.44
CA SER A 124 -14.71 -9.92 8.85
C SER A 124 -13.51 -10.01 9.81
N LYS A 125 -12.32 -10.36 9.33
CA LYS A 125 -11.09 -10.40 10.14
C LYS A 125 -10.66 -9.01 10.63
N CYS A 126 -11.03 -7.97 9.90
CA CYS A 126 -10.70 -6.57 10.18
C CYS A 126 -11.35 -6.05 11.47
N SER A 127 -12.52 -6.57 11.83
CA SER A 127 -13.22 -6.19 13.06
C SER A 127 -12.36 -6.45 14.30
N ASN A 128 -11.64 -7.59 14.33
CA ASN A 128 -10.72 -7.91 15.41
C ASN A 128 -9.52 -6.95 15.46
N TRP A 129 -9.06 -6.48 14.29
CA TRP A 129 -7.89 -5.59 14.22
C TRP A 129 -8.20 -4.20 14.76
N THR A 130 -9.44 -3.72 14.64
CA THR A 130 -9.86 -2.47 15.28
C THR A 130 -9.73 -2.57 16.80
N GLY A 131 -10.05 -3.73 17.39
CA GLY A 131 -9.80 -4.02 18.80
C GLY A 131 -8.31 -4.00 19.15
N TYR A 132 -7.45 -4.59 18.31
CA TYR A 132 -5.99 -4.52 18.49
C TYR A 132 -5.43 -3.11 18.39
N GLN A 133 -5.97 -2.30 17.49
CA GLN A 133 -5.60 -0.89 17.39
C GLN A 133 -5.99 -0.13 18.65
N HIS A 134 -7.20 -0.35 19.17
CA HIS A 134 -7.63 0.25 20.43
C HIS A 134 -6.74 -0.19 21.60
N TYR A 135 -6.37 -1.47 21.65
CA TYR A 135 -5.40 -1.98 22.62
C TYR A 135 -4.05 -1.27 22.51
N ALA A 136 -3.51 -1.11 21.29
CA ALA A 136 -2.24 -0.44 21.07
C ALA A 136 -2.30 1.05 21.49
N LYS A 137 -3.42 1.73 21.19
CA LYS A 137 -3.71 3.10 21.63
C LYS A 137 -3.72 3.22 23.15
N LYS A 138 -4.53 2.40 23.82
CA LYS A 138 -4.68 2.41 25.29
C LYS A 138 -3.34 2.18 26.00
N ASN A 139 -2.48 1.35 25.42
CA ASN A 139 -1.18 0.99 26.00
C ASN A 139 -0.01 1.82 25.45
N LYS A 140 -0.29 2.90 24.70
CA LYS A 140 0.73 3.80 24.11
C LYS A 140 1.85 3.06 23.39
N LYS A 141 1.50 2.08 22.55
CA LYS A 141 2.47 1.28 21.80
C LYS A 141 2.82 1.92 20.46
N GLY A 142 4.09 1.89 20.09
CA GLY A 142 4.60 2.33 18.78
C GLY A 142 4.07 3.72 18.40
N LEU A 143 3.28 3.80 17.32
CA LEU A 143 2.63 5.04 16.85
C LEU A 143 1.97 5.83 17.97
N TRP A 144 1.32 5.13 18.91
CA TRP A 144 0.49 5.71 19.95
C TRP A 144 1.27 6.21 21.17
N ILE A 145 2.60 6.15 21.15
CA ILE A 145 3.44 6.91 22.09
C ILE A 145 3.22 8.41 21.86
N ASP A 146 3.00 8.80 20.60
CA ASP A 146 2.66 10.16 20.22
C ASP A 146 1.13 10.37 20.27
N PRO A 147 0.62 11.26 21.15
CA PRO A 147 -0.80 11.57 21.18
C PRO A 147 -1.30 12.26 19.89
N GLU A 148 -0.41 12.84 19.09
CA GLU A 148 -0.73 13.50 17.83
C GLU A 148 -0.44 12.63 16.59
N ALA A 149 -0.25 11.32 16.79
CA ALA A 149 -0.03 10.39 15.69
C ALA A 149 -1.14 10.49 14.64
N LYS A 150 -0.75 10.74 13.39
CA LYS A 150 -1.65 10.86 12.25
C LYS A 150 -1.59 9.61 11.39
N PRO A 151 -2.71 9.18 10.79
CA PRO A 151 -2.68 8.09 9.85
C PRO A 151 -1.94 8.47 8.56
N PRO A 152 -1.40 7.50 7.81
CA PRO A 152 -0.59 7.78 6.63
C PRO A 152 -1.38 8.49 5.53
N TRP A 153 -2.66 8.14 5.33
CA TRP A 153 -3.52 8.80 4.35
C TRP A 153 -3.72 10.29 4.63
N GLU A 154 -3.90 10.70 5.90
CA GLU A 154 -3.96 12.12 6.26
C GLU A 154 -2.62 12.82 6.08
N TRP A 155 -1.51 12.13 6.40
CA TRP A 155 -0.15 12.67 6.20
C TRP A 155 0.13 12.93 4.72
N ARG A 156 -0.19 11.95 3.86
CA ARG A 156 -0.07 12.05 2.40
C ARG A 156 -0.90 13.20 1.84
N GLN A 157 -2.15 13.36 2.27
CA GLN A 157 -3.01 14.48 1.85
C GLN A 157 -2.42 15.85 2.19
N ARG A 158 -1.89 16.03 3.41
CA ARG A 158 -1.26 17.29 3.82
C ARG A 158 -0.03 17.61 2.98
N ARG A 159 0.79 16.60 2.68
CA ARG A 159 1.95 16.73 1.82
C ARG A 159 1.59 17.16 0.40
N MET A 160 0.63 16.49 -0.23
CA MET A 160 0.17 16.87 -1.58
C MET A 160 -0.32 18.32 -1.63
N LYS A 161 -1.08 18.77 -0.62
CA LYS A 161 -1.55 20.16 -0.53
C LYS A 161 -0.38 21.15 -0.37
N ALA A 162 0.62 20.82 0.45
CA ALA A 162 1.79 21.67 0.63
C ALA A 162 2.60 21.78 -0.67
N GLU A 163 2.79 20.67 -1.39
CA GLU A 163 3.47 20.63 -2.69
C GLU A 163 2.74 21.46 -3.74
N GLU A 164 1.41 21.41 -3.77
CA GLU A 164 0.60 22.24 -4.66
C GLU A 164 0.79 23.74 -4.38
N ILE A 165 0.81 24.14 -3.11
CA ILE A 165 1.05 25.53 -2.70
C ILE A 165 2.45 25.97 -3.12
N VAL A 166 3.47 25.15 -2.86
CA VAL A 166 4.86 25.45 -3.24
C VAL A 166 4.98 25.60 -4.75
N LYS A 167 4.29 24.76 -5.54
CA LYS A 167 4.26 24.87 -7.00
C LYS A 167 3.66 26.21 -7.45
N LYS A 168 2.49 26.59 -6.91
CA LYS A 168 1.84 27.87 -7.22
C LYS A 168 2.72 29.07 -6.87
N LEU A 169 3.39 29.03 -5.71
CA LEU A 169 4.31 30.09 -5.30
C LEU A 169 5.52 30.21 -6.23
N ARG A 170 6.07 29.09 -6.71
CA ARG A 170 7.15 29.10 -7.70
C ARG A 170 6.70 29.67 -9.05
N GLU A 171 5.48 29.34 -9.48
CA GLU A 171 4.90 29.90 -10.72
C GLU A 171 4.64 31.40 -10.59
N TYR A 172 4.09 31.85 -9.47
CA TYR A 172 3.87 33.27 -9.18
C TYR A 172 5.20 34.04 -9.10
N SER A 173 6.22 33.50 -8.42
CA SER A 173 7.54 34.11 -8.35
C SER A 173 8.18 34.26 -9.73
N LYS A 174 8.10 33.23 -10.59
CA LYS A 174 8.56 33.31 -11.98
C LYS A 174 7.81 34.40 -12.75
N PHE A 175 6.50 34.51 -12.58
CA PHE A 175 5.70 35.55 -13.20
C PHE A 175 6.15 36.96 -12.76
N CYS A 176 6.34 37.20 -11.46
CA CYS A 176 6.79 38.49 -10.95
C CYS A 176 8.18 38.89 -11.49
N VAL A 177 9.12 37.94 -11.57
CA VAL A 177 10.46 38.20 -12.13
C VAL A 177 10.36 38.58 -13.62
N THR A 178 9.55 37.86 -14.39
CA THR A 178 9.34 38.17 -15.82
C THR A 178 8.72 39.57 -16.01
N VAL A 179 7.71 39.91 -15.21
CA VAL A 179 7.07 41.25 -15.27
C VAL A 179 8.07 42.34 -14.93
N HIS A 180 8.85 42.18 -13.85
CA HIS A 180 9.85 43.17 -13.45
C HIS A 180 10.89 43.41 -14.56
N ASN A 181 11.43 42.35 -15.16
CA ASN A 181 12.41 42.47 -16.24
C ASN A 181 11.85 43.13 -17.50
N SER A 182 10.55 42.94 -17.80
CA SER A 182 9.90 43.57 -18.96
C SER A 182 9.67 45.08 -18.82
N GLN A 183 9.49 45.56 -17.58
CA GLN A 183 9.32 47.00 -17.29
C GLN A 183 10.67 47.75 -17.31
N SER A 184 11.76 47.10 -16.88
CA SER A 184 13.10 47.71 -16.92
C SER A 184 13.65 47.92 -18.34
N THR A 185 13.16 47.18 -19.34
CA THR A 185 13.63 47.32 -20.73
C THR A 185 12.98 48.49 -21.48
N THR A 186 11.85 49.02 -21.01
CA THR A 186 11.12 50.11 -21.67
C THR A 186 11.54 51.51 -21.27
N GLU A 187 12.31 51.67 -20.19
CA GLU A 187 12.77 52.99 -19.69
C GLU A 187 14.15 53.40 -20.25
N GLY A 188 14.84 52.52 -21.00
CA GLY A 188 16.22 52.75 -21.47
C GLY A 188 16.38 53.29 -22.90
N SER A 189 15.29 53.59 -23.64
CA SER A 189 15.36 53.98 -25.06
C SER A 189 14.93 55.42 -25.35
N GLY A 190 15.16 56.35 -24.40
CA GLY A 190 14.89 57.78 -24.56
C GLY A 190 16.15 58.60 -24.28
N SER A 191 17.09 58.64 -25.22
CA SER A 191 18.18 59.62 -25.30
C SER A 191 18.59 59.81 -26.75
#